data_AF-A0A960KLZ1-F1
#
_entry.id   AF-A0A960KLZ1-F1
#
_cell.length_a   1.000
_cell.length_b   1.000
_cell.length_c   1.000
_cell.angle_alpha   90.00
_cell.angle_beta   90.00
_cell.angle_gamma   90.00
#
_symmetry.space_group_name_H-M   'P 1'
#
loop_
_entity.id
_entity.type
_entity.pdbx_description
1 polymer ?
#
loop_
_entity_poly.entity_id
_entity_poly.type
_entity_poly.pdbx_seq_one_letter_code
_entity_poly.pdbx_strand_id
1 'polypeptide(L)'
;AMNAFHLDLWTPDATAAPADFWIKLVDFGANGVWGGGDDSEHQLHVDASSATPLATGSWVSLDLPLAQFSGLTARGHLAQLLIGSGIEGSPFIDTVFIDNVLLHR
;
A
#
# COMPACT_ATOMS: atom_id res chain seq x y z
N ALA A 1 3.79 -14.39 13.47
CA ALA A 1 3.17 -14.15 12.15
C ALA A 1 4.01 -13.09 11.42
N MET A 2 3.83 -12.91 10.11
CA MET A 2 4.35 -11.71 9.43
C MET A 2 3.70 -10.47 10.07
N ASN A 3 4.45 -9.39 10.26
CA ASN A 3 4.01 -8.17 10.95
C ASN A 3 4.19 -6.90 10.10
N ALA A 4 4.91 -6.99 8.98
CA ALA A 4 5.23 -5.86 8.12
C ALA A 4 5.07 -6.24 6.64
N PHE A 5 4.69 -5.25 5.84
CA PHE A 5 4.66 -5.30 4.38
C PHE A 5 5.73 -4.35 3.86
N HIS A 6 6.60 -4.88 2.98
CA HIS A 6 7.70 -4.15 2.42
C HIS A 6 7.61 -4.09 0.90
N LEU A 7 7.99 -2.94 0.35
CA LEU A 7 8.30 -2.75 -1.07
C LEU A 7 9.29 -1.60 -1.26
N ASP A 8 10.03 -1.64 -2.35
CA ASP A 8 10.80 -0.50 -2.84
C ASP A 8 10.02 0.20 -3.95
N LEU A 9 9.98 1.53 -3.89
CA LEU A 9 9.27 2.38 -4.83
C LEU A 9 10.21 3.43 -5.42
N TRP A 10 10.17 3.60 -6.74
CA TRP A 10 10.78 4.72 -7.44
C TRP A 10 9.78 5.35 -8.40
N THR A 11 9.80 6.68 -8.50
CA THR A 11 8.99 7.41 -9.47
C THR A 11 9.76 8.62 -10.02
N PRO A 12 9.63 8.94 -11.32
CA PRO A 12 10.15 10.20 -11.86
C PRO A 12 9.21 11.37 -11.57
N ASP A 13 7.99 11.12 -11.12
CA ASP A 13 6.95 12.12 -10.98
C ASP A 13 7.11 12.91 -9.68
N ALA A 14 6.47 14.08 -9.62
CA ALA A 14 6.49 14.93 -8.43
C ALA A 14 5.78 14.25 -7.25
N THR A 15 6.46 14.15 -6.11
CA THR A 15 5.98 13.48 -4.90
C THR A 15 5.58 14.45 -3.77
N ALA A 16 5.79 15.74 -3.99
CA ALA A 16 5.33 16.76 -3.05
C ALA A 16 3.80 16.86 -3.09
N ALA A 17 3.20 17.27 -1.96
CA ALA A 17 1.76 17.52 -1.90
C ALA A 17 1.31 18.42 -3.07
N PRO A 18 0.18 18.09 -3.75
CA PRO A 18 -0.85 17.14 -3.35
C PRO A 18 -0.72 15.74 -3.97
N ALA A 19 0.48 15.34 -4.44
CA ALA A 19 0.69 13.97 -4.90
C ALA A 19 0.47 12.98 -3.75
N ASP A 20 -0.15 11.85 -4.09
CA ASP A 20 -0.52 10.81 -3.14
C ASP A 20 -0.33 9.43 -3.79
N PHE A 21 0.22 8.49 -3.04
CA PHE A 21 0.35 7.09 -3.41
C PHE A 21 -0.34 6.26 -2.36
N TRP A 22 -1.01 5.19 -2.76
CA TRP A 22 -1.66 4.32 -1.79
C TRP A 22 -1.48 2.86 -2.13
N ILE A 23 -1.53 2.06 -1.06
CA ILE A 23 -1.41 0.61 -1.08
C ILE A 23 -2.65 0.07 -0.39
N LYS A 24 -3.36 -0.85 -1.04
CA LYS A 24 -4.49 -1.54 -0.45
C LYS A 24 -4.20 -3.03 -0.38
N LEU A 25 -4.36 -3.58 0.82
CA LEU A 25 -4.33 -5.02 1.06
C LEU A 25 -5.74 -5.52 1.29
N VAL A 26 -6.05 -6.69 0.73
CA VAL A 26 -7.37 -7.33 0.84
C VAL A 26 -7.19 -8.80 1.23
N ASP A 27 -7.94 -9.21 2.25
CA ASP A 27 -8.08 -10.59 2.71
C ASP A 27 -9.50 -11.07 2.40
N PHE A 28 -9.65 -12.25 1.80
CA PHE A 28 -10.96 -12.82 1.40
C PHE A 28 -11.66 -13.59 2.51
N GLY A 29 -11.35 -13.27 3.77
CA GLY A 29 -11.96 -13.89 4.93
C GLY A 29 -11.66 -15.38 5.03
N ALA A 30 -12.28 -16.06 5.99
CA ALA A 30 -12.02 -17.48 6.25
C ALA A 30 -12.54 -18.40 5.12
N ASN A 31 -13.53 -17.96 4.35
CA ASN A 31 -14.08 -18.74 3.24
C ASN A 31 -13.24 -18.67 1.95
N GLY A 32 -12.35 -17.67 1.82
CA GLY A 32 -11.49 -17.49 0.64
C GLY A 32 -12.24 -17.03 -0.62
N VAL A 33 -13.42 -16.42 -0.47
CA VAL A 33 -14.31 -16.03 -1.57
C VAL A 33 -14.56 -14.53 -1.51
N TRP A 34 -14.13 -13.82 -2.55
CA TRP A 34 -14.43 -12.40 -2.74
C TRP A 34 -15.94 -12.11 -2.68
N GLY A 35 -16.32 -11.11 -1.90
CA GLY A 35 -17.70 -10.73 -1.67
C GLY A 35 -18.46 -11.70 -0.76
N GLY A 36 -17.76 -12.60 -0.05
CA GLY A 36 -18.35 -13.60 0.84
C GLY A 36 -18.93 -13.04 2.14
N GLY A 37 -18.69 -11.75 2.43
CA GLY A 37 -19.19 -11.04 3.62
C GLY A 37 -18.25 -11.08 4.82
N ASP A 38 -17.11 -11.77 4.72
CA ASP A 38 -16.03 -11.85 5.70
C ASP A 38 -14.71 -11.27 5.18
N ASP A 39 -14.71 -10.63 4.02
CA ASP A 39 -13.57 -9.89 3.48
C ASP A 39 -13.17 -8.75 4.42
N SER A 40 -11.86 -8.49 4.51
CA SER A 40 -11.34 -7.31 5.18
C SER A 40 -10.26 -6.64 4.35
N GLU A 41 -10.22 -5.31 4.40
CA GLU A 41 -9.35 -4.52 3.54
C GLU A 41 -8.98 -3.19 4.18
N HIS A 42 -7.84 -2.66 3.77
CA HIS A 42 -7.46 -1.30 4.13
C HIS A 42 -6.58 -0.68 3.06
N GLN A 43 -6.89 0.57 2.70
CA GLN A 43 -6.07 1.41 1.84
C GLN A 43 -5.25 2.34 2.73
N LEU A 44 -3.93 2.19 2.67
CA LEU A 44 -2.96 3.02 3.36
C LEU A 44 -2.39 4.04 2.37
N HIS A 45 -2.48 5.32 2.73
CA HIS A 45 -1.89 6.43 1.98
C HIS A 45 -0.44 6.66 2.41
N VAL A 46 0.40 7.00 1.44
CA VAL A 46 1.82 7.32 1.58
C VAL A 46 2.04 8.67 0.90
N ASP A 47 2.18 9.70 1.73
CA ASP A 47 2.33 11.08 1.34
C ASP A 47 3.54 11.75 2.02
N ALA A 48 3.69 13.06 1.84
CA ALA A 48 4.78 13.83 2.45
C ALA A 48 4.76 13.84 4.00
N SER A 49 3.66 13.44 4.64
CA SER A 49 3.50 13.39 6.11
C SER A 49 3.73 11.99 6.70
N SER A 50 3.91 10.99 5.84
CA SER A 50 4.13 9.60 6.24
C SER A 50 5.50 9.40 6.89
N ALA A 51 5.64 8.33 7.69
CA ALA A 51 6.89 8.05 8.42
C ALA A 51 8.12 7.93 7.49
N THR A 52 7.91 7.32 6.32
CA THR A 52 8.85 7.33 5.20
C THR A 52 8.17 8.05 4.03
N PRO A 53 8.46 9.35 3.81
CA PRO A 53 7.91 10.09 2.68
C PRO A 53 8.42 9.56 1.35
N LEU A 54 7.63 9.74 0.30
CA LEU A 54 8.07 9.51 -1.08
C LEU A 54 9.17 10.50 -1.49
N ALA A 55 10.00 10.10 -2.45
CA ALA A 55 11.04 10.94 -3.03
C ALA A 55 11.05 10.84 -4.56
N THR A 56 11.01 11.99 -5.23
CA THR A 56 11.09 12.05 -6.69
C THR A 56 12.50 11.68 -7.17
N GLY A 57 12.58 10.77 -8.15
CA GLY A 57 13.81 10.37 -8.80
C GLY A 57 14.75 9.52 -7.95
N SER A 58 14.29 8.98 -6.81
CA SER A 58 15.07 8.11 -5.92
C SER A 58 14.27 6.92 -5.42
N TRP A 59 14.96 5.80 -5.14
CA TRP A 59 14.31 4.62 -4.57
C TRP A 59 14.03 4.87 -3.09
N VAL A 60 12.81 4.55 -2.67
CA VAL A 60 12.37 4.63 -1.29
C VAL A 60 11.90 3.26 -0.85
N SER A 61 12.50 2.77 0.24
CA SER A 61 12.09 1.52 0.89
C SER A 61 10.96 1.79 1.87
N LEU A 62 9.76 1.33 1.54
CA LEU A 62 8.61 1.42 2.42
C LEU A 62 8.54 0.13 3.25
N ASP A 63 8.77 0.26 4.55
CA ASP A 63 8.53 -0.81 5.53
C ASP A 63 7.31 -0.43 6.36
N LEU A 64 6.17 -1.04 6.05
CA LEU A 64 4.85 -0.66 6.53
C LEU A 64 4.34 -1.69 7.52
N PRO A 65 4.30 -1.38 8.83
CA PRO A 65 3.72 -2.28 9.82
C PRO A 65 2.28 -2.62 9.44
N LEU A 66 1.94 -3.91 9.42
CA LEU A 66 0.59 -4.37 9.12
C LEU A 66 -0.45 -3.81 10.11
N ALA A 67 -0.01 -3.34 11.29
CA ALA A 67 -0.85 -2.64 12.25
C ALA A 67 -1.41 -1.28 11.74
N GLN A 68 -0.75 -0.66 10.75
CA GLN A 68 -1.26 0.57 10.09
C GLN A 68 -2.45 0.28 9.17
N PHE A 69 -2.60 -0.96 8.68
CA PHE A 69 -3.74 -1.40 7.88
C PHE A 69 -4.92 -1.75 8.79
N SER A 70 -5.49 -0.76 9.48
CA SER A 70 -6.44 -1.00 10.58
C SER A 70 -7.76 -1.67 10.16
N GLY A 71 -8.15 -1.54 8.89
CA GLY A 71 -9.31 -2.23 8.30
C GLY A 71 -9.04 -3.67 7.86
N LEU A 72 -7.77 -4.06 7.77
CA LEU A 72 -7.33 -5.42 7.44
C LEU A 72 -7.36 -6.28 8.72
N THR A 73 -8.57 -6.61 9.17
CA THR A 73 -8.83 -7.33 10.42
C THR A 73 -8.48 -8.82 10.34
N ALA A 74 -8.41 -9.38 9.13
CA ALA A 74 -7.96 -10.74 8.85
C ALA A 74 -6.72 -10.71 7.93
N ARG A 75 -5.85 -11.71 8.08
CA ARG A 75 -4.58 -11.85 7.33
C ARG A 75 -4.26 -13.31 6.99
N GLY A 76 -5.26 -14.17 7.06
CA GLY A 76 -5.11 -15.61 6.84
C GLY A 76 -5.13 -15.96 5.35
N HIS A 77 -5.86 -15.19 4.56
CA HIS A 77 -6.10 -15.38 3.14
C HIS A 77 -5.96 -14.04 2.39
N LEU A 78 -4.78 -13.42 2.52
CA LEU A 78 -4.41 -12.25 1.72
C LEU A 78 -4.46 -12.62 0.24
N ALA A 79 -5.37 -11.97 -0.49
CA ALA A 79 -5.73 -12.35 -1.86
C ALA A 79 -5.41 -11.26 -2.88
N GLN A 80 -5.33 -9.99 -2.46
CA GLN A 80 -5.04 -8.89 -3.37
C GLN A 80 -4.08 -7.87 -2.76
N LEU A 81 -3.20 -7.38 -3.63
CA LEU A 81 -2.39 -6.18 -3.45
C LEU A 81 -2.82 -5.22 -4.56
N LEU A 82 -3.40 -4.10 -4.17
CA LEU A 82 -3.73 -3.02 -5.09
C LEU A 82 -2.81 -1.84 -4.78
N ILE A 83 -2.37 -1.19 -5.85
CA ILE A 83 -1.45 -0.07 -5.78
C ILE A 83 -1.99 0.99 -6.74
N GLY A 84 -2.01 2.23 -6.27
CA GLY A 84 -2.46 3.33 -7.09
C GLY A 84 -1.93 4.66 -6.57
N SER A 85 -2.33 5.70 -7.26
CA SER A 85 -1.98 7.06 -6.91
C SER A 85 -3.21 7.94 -7.03
N GLY A 86 -3.14 9.08 -6.36
CA GLY A 86 -4.17 10.08 -6.33
C GLY A 86 -5.40 9.71 -5.51
N ILE A 87 -6.11 10.76 -5.14
CA ILE A 87 -7.52 10.77 -4.79
C ILE A 87 -8.22 11.40 -6.00
N GLU A 88 -9.48 11.05 -6.29
CA GLU A 88 -10.25 11.69 -7.37
C GLU A 88 -10.08 13.23 -7.30
N GLY A 89 -9.44 13.83 -8.32
CA GLY A 89 -9.16 15.28 -8.39
C GLY A 89 -7.78 15.76 -7.91
N SER A 90 -6.85 14.87 -7.53
CA SER A 90 -5.45 15.22 -7.16
C SER A 90 -4.44 14.84 -8.26
N PRO A 91 -3.26 15.48 -8.36
CA PRO A 91 -2.22 15.07 -9.29
C PRO A 91 -1.78 13.64 -8.99
N PHE A 92 -1.75 12.85 -10.05
CA PHE A 92 -1.41 11.43 -10.01
C PHE A 92 0.10 11.26 -10.07
N ILE A 93 0.58 10.20 -9.40
CA ILE A 93 1.88 9.61 -9.70
C ILE A 93 1.60 8.58 -10.80
N ASP A 94 1.93 8.94 -12.04
CA ASP A 94 1.55 8.19 -13.24
C ASP A 94 2.53 7.04 -13.52
N THR A 95 3.80 7.24 -13.20
CA THR A 95 4.88 6.30 -13.44
C THR A 95 5.46 5.82 -12.12
N VAL A 96 5.35 4.53 -11.84
CA VAL A 96 5.97 3.88 -10.69
C VAL A 96 6.76 2.65 -11.12
N PHE A 97 7.91 2.47 -10.47
CA PHE A 97 8.71 1.25 -10.53
C PHE A 97 8.71 0.65 -9.13
N ILE A 98 8.45 -0.65 -9.05
CA ILE A 98 8.27 -1.36 -7.80
C ILE A 98 9.19 -2.57 -7.80
N ASP A 99 9.91 -2.78 -6.70
CA ASP A 99 10.77 -3.93 -6.48
C ASP A 99 10.64 -4.44 -5.03
N ASN A 100 11.21 -5.62 -4.76
CA ASN A 100 11.33 -6.20 -3.41
C ASN A 100 10.02 -6.29 -2.62
N VAL A 101 8.93 -6.70 -3.27
CA VAL A 101 7.62 -6.84 -2.62
C VAL A 101 7.58 -8.10 -1.76
N LEU A 102 7.46 -7.94 -0.44
CA LEU A 102 7.44 -9.05 0.50
C LEU A 102 6.69 -8.75 1.80
N LEU A 103 6.23 -9.81 2.48
CA LEU A 103 5.82 -9.76 3.87
C LEU A 103 6.95 -10.30 4.74
N HIS A 104 7.30 -9.62 5.84
CA HIS A 104 8.33 -10.07 6.76
C HIS A 104 7.95 -9.90 8.24
N ARG A 105 8.91 -10.22 9.11
CA ARG A 105 8.85 -10.11 10.57
C ARG A 105 9.78 -9.03 11.08
#